data_AF-A0A1H4BP45-F1
#
_entry.id   AF-A0A1H4BP45-F1
#
_cell.length_a   1.000
_cell.length_b   1.000
_cell.length_c   1.000
_cell.angle_alpha   90.00
_cell.angle_beta   90.00
_cell.angle_gamma   90.00
#
_symmetry.space_group_name_H-M   'P 1'
#
loop_
_entity.id
_entity.type
_entity.pdbx_description
1 polymer ?
#
loop_
_entity_poly.entity_id
_entity_poly.type
_entity_poly.pdbx_seq_one_letter_code
_entity_poly.pdbx_strand_id
1 'polypeptide(L)'
;MTIPSRKAYKQADEAAAFAHIKALAEKEPVDDEAASELWLDAEATVDAYIDAAESRSMDLLPSRQELGESCFWLLFQTKILRDDEHYRLIVELLSPQLGLSMFDLLPRVRKLREAALDALEAMVKKPPMDRPIAPQACEDDLF
;
A
#
# COMPACT_ATOMS: atom_id res chain seq x y z
N MET A 1 1.63 39.29 -12.11
CA MET A 1 2.01 37.98 -11.54
C MET A 1 0.97 37.64 -10.48
N THR A 2 0.04 36.74 -10.78
CA THR A 2 -1.02 36.35 -9.85
C THR A 2 -0.53 35.13 -9.08
N ILE A 3 -0.28 35.29 -7.78
CA ILE A 3 0.14 34.18 -6.92
C ILE A 3 -1.11 33.31 -6.68
N PRO A 4 -1.09 32.01 -7.04
CA PRO A 4 -2.21 31.12 -6.79
C PRO A 4 -2.56 31.08 -5.29
N SER A 5 -3.85 30.96 -4.98
CA SER A 5 -4.29 30.82 -3.59
C SER A 5 -3.88 29.48 -3.00
N ARG A 6 -3.62 29.41 -1.69
CA ARG A 6 -3.26 28.19 -0.94
C ARG A 6 -4.21 26.99 -1.19
N LYS A 7 -5.49 27.26 -1.50
CA LYS A 7 -6.47 26.24 -1.90
C LYS A 7 -6.18 25.62 -3.27
N ALA A 8 -5.74 26.42 -4.25
CA ALA A 8 -5.41 25.92 -5.59
C ALA A 8 -4.18 25.02 -5.57
N TYR A 9 -3.18 25.36 -4.74
CA TYR A 9 -2.01 24.52 -4.50
C TYR A 9 -2.38 23.16 -3.89
N LYS A 10 -3.21 23.16 -2.83
CA LYS A 10 -3.67 21.91 -2.21
C LYS A 10 -4.42 21.00 -3.20
N GLN A 11 -5.29 21.57 -4.03
CA GLN A 11 -6.06 20.81 -5.02
C GLN A 11 -5.19 20.26 -6.16
N ALA A 12 -4.16 21.00 -6.58
CA ALA A 12 -3.21 20.54 -7.60
C ALA A 12 -2.32 19.40 -7.08
N ASP A 13 -1.86 19.47 -5.83
CA ASP A 13 -1.06 18.41 -5.21
C ASP A 13 -1.86 17.14 -4.98
N GLU A 14 -3.10 17.24 -4.49
CA GLU A 14 -3.97 16.07 -4.34
C GLU A 14 -4.22 15.41 -5.71
N ALA A 15 -4.47 16.21 -6.77
CA ALA A 15 -4.60 15.68 -8.12
C ALA A 15 -3.32 15.00 -8.64
N ALA A 16 -2.14 15.55 -8.32
CA ALA A 16 -0.86 14.95 -8.66
C ALA A 16 -0.63 13.63 -7.89
N ALA A 17 -0.96 13.58 -6.60
CA ALA A 17 -0.90 12.38 -5.80
C ALA A 17 -1.82 11.28 -6.36
N PHE A 18 -3.05 11.63 -6.75
CA PHE A 18 -3.95 10.66 -7.41
C PHE A 18 -3.41 10.16 -8.75
N ALA A 19 -2.85 11.06 -9.57
CA ALA A 19 -2.22 10.67 -10.83
C ALA A 19 -1.03 9.73 -10.60
N HIS A 20 -0.22 9.98 -9.56
CA HIS A 20 0.92 9.15 -9.18
C HIS A 20 0.48 7.77 -8.71
N ILE A 21 -0.51 7.71 -7.81
CA ILE A 21 -1.11 6.44 -7.34
C ILE A 21 -1.66 5.63 -8.52
N LYS A 22 -2.33 6.28 -9.46
CA LYS A 22 -2.83 5.61 -10.66
C LYS A 22 -1.68 5.05 -11.51
N ALA A 23 -0.62 5.82 -11.70
CA ALA A 23 0.56 5.39 -12.46
C ALA A 23 1.30 4.23 -11.78
N LEU A 24 1.27 4.14 -10.44
CA LEU A 24 1.79 2.98 -9.71
C LEU A 24 0.91 1.75 -9.94
N ALA A 25 -0.41 1.89 -9.87
CA ALA A 25 -1.34 0.78 -10.14
C ALA A 25 -1.21 0.22 -11.57
N GLU A 26 -0.83 1.06 -12.54
CA GLU A 26 -0.54 0.63 -13.92
C GLU A 26 0.78 -0.16 -14.04
N LYS A 27 1.64 -0.11 -13.03
CA LYS A 27 2.91 -0.85 -12.92
C LYS A 27 2.80 -2.07 -12.01
N GLU A 28 1.61 -2.66 -11.92
CA GLU A 28 1.39 -3.90 -11.19
C GLU A 28 2.46 -4.96 -11.56
N PRO A 29 3.07 -5.65 -10.58
CA PRO A 29 4.09 -6.65 -10.85
C PRO A 29 3.58 -7.74 -11.80
N VAL A 30 4.44 -8.18 -12.71
CA VAL A 30 4.09 -9.11 -13.80
C VAL A 30 3.87 -10.54 -13.29
N ASP A 31 4.54 -10.89 -12.20
CA ASP A 31 4.54 -12.23 -11.61
C ASP A 31 4.73 -12.17 -10.08
N ASP A 32 4.56 -13.31 -9.43
CA ASP A 32 4.59 -13.45 -7.97
C ASP A 32 5.98 -13.18 -7.36
N GLU A 33 7.08 -13.42 -8.10
CA GLU A 33 8.44 -13.14 -7.62
C GLU A 33 8.64 -11.62 -7.56
N ALA A 34 8.31 -10.92 -8.65
CA ALA A 34 8.36 -9.46 -8.68
C ALA A 34 7.45 -8.81 -7.62
N ALA A 35 6.26 -9.39 -7.37
CA ALA A 35 5.38 -8.93 -6.30
C ALA A 35 6.01 -9.11 -4.91
N SER A 36 6.63 -10.27 -4.68
CA SER A 36 7.29 -10.60 -3.41
C SER A 36 8.49 -9.70 -3.13
N GLU A 37 9.34 -9.43 -4.13
CA GLU A 37 10.45 -8.49 -3.98
C GLU A 37 9.95 -7.09 -3.64
N LEU A 38 8.94 -6.60 -4.38
CA LEU A 38 8.34 -5.29 -4.15
C LEU A 38 7.69 -5.18 -2.76
N TRP A 39 7.11 -6.28 -2.27
CA TRP A 39 6.58 -6.35 -0.92
C TRP A 39 7.68 -6.17 0.13
N LEU A 40 8.77 -6.93 0.00
CA LEU A 40 9.89 -6.91 0.96
C LEU A 40 10.57 -5.54 1.00
N ASP A 41 10.78 -4.91 -0.16
CA ASP A 41 11.36 -3.56 -0.24
C ASP A 41 10.43 -2.51 0.39
N ALA A 42 9.12 -2.63 0.15
CA ALA A 42 8.13 -1.74 0.72
C ALA A 42 8.04 -1.89 2.24
N GLU A 43 8.02 -3.12 2.73
CA GLU A 43 8.04 -3.44 4.17
C GLU A 43 9.30 -2.90 4.84
N ALA A 44 10.48 -3.15 4.26
CA ALA A 44 11.75 -2.67 4.79
C ALA A 44 11.80 -1.13 4.87
N THR A 45 11.25 -0.44 3.88
CA THR A 45 11.17 1.04 3.88
C THR A 45 10.26 1.55 5.00
N VAL A 46 9.10 0.92 5.18
CA VAL A 46 8.14 1.29 6.24
C VAL A 46 8.73 1.02 7.62
N ASP A 47 9.43 -0.08 7.80
CA ASP A 47 10.11 -0.44 9.06
C ASP A 47 11.25 0.53 9.38
N ALA A 48 12.10 0.82 8.40
CA ALA A 48 13.17 1.81 8.55
C ALA A 48 12.62 3.19 8.93
N TYR A 49 11.49 3.60 8.34
CA TYR A 49 10.80 4.82 8.75
C TYR A 49 10.32 4.76 10.20
N ILE A 50 9.68 3.66 10.62
CA ILE A 50 9.16 3.51 11.99
C ILE A 50 10.32 3.63 12.99
N ASP A 51 11.41 2.90 12.77
CA ASP A 51 12.59 2.91 13.64
C ASP A 51 13.25 4.30 13.70
N ALA A 52 13.40 4.96 12.55
CA ALA A 52 13.96 6.31 12.46
C ALA A 52 13.05 7.35 13.14
N ALA A 53 11.73 7.23 12.98
CA ALA A 53 10.77 8.13 13.59
C ALA A 53 10.71 7.97 15.12
N GLU A 54 10.77 6.74 15.63
CA GLU A 54 10.83 6.45 17.07
C GLU A 54 12.14 6.97 17.69
N SER A 55 13.25 6.75 17.00
CA SER A 55 14.58 7.23 17.43
C SER A 55 14.78 8.73 17.21
N ARG A 56 13.81 9.41 16.57
CA ARG A 56 13.89 10.82 16.14
C ARG A 56 15.13 11.12 15.28
N SER A 57 15.57 10.15 14.48
CA SER A 57 16.74 10.24 13.62
C SER A 57 16.34 10.82 12.27
N MET A 58 16.61 12.12 12.06
CA MET A 58 16.27 12.80 10.81
C MET A 58 17.05 12.29 9.60
N ASP A 59 18.31 11.88 9.78
CA ASP A 59 19.21 11.46 8.69
C ASP A 59 18.84 10.08 8.10
N LEU A 60 18.01 9.31 8.80
CA LEU A 60 17.60 7.96 8.42
C LEU A 60 16.17 7.90 7.90
N LEU A 61 15.44 9.02 7.90
CA LEU A 61 14.07 9.05 7.38
C LEU A 61 14.08 8.89 5.86
N PRO A 62 13.30 7.95 5.30
CA PRO A 62 13.10 7.92 3.86
C PRO A 62 12.37 9.18 3.41
N SER A 63 12.44 9.48 2.11
CA SER A 63 11.65 10.57 1.56
C SER A 63 10.15 10.27 1.71
N ARG A 64 9.34 11.33 1.77
CA ARG A 64 7.87 11.21 1.78
C ARG A 64 7.35 10.40 0.60
N GLN A 65 7.97 10.57 -0.56
CA GLN A 65 7.57 9.87 -1.76
C GLN A 65 7.87 8.37 -1.62
N GLU A 66 9.08 7.99 -1.23
CA GLU A 66 9.45 6.59 -0.99
C GLU A 66 8.51 5.94 0.05
N LEU A 67 8.25 6.61 1.17
CA LEU A 67 7.33 6.09 2.17
C LEU A 67 5.89 5.94 1.64
N GLY A 68 5.40 6.92 0.87
CA GLY A 68 4.07 6.88 0.27
C GLY A 68 3.91 5.75 -0.75
N GLU A 69 4.92 5.53 -1.60
CA GLU A 69 4.96 4.45 -2.58
C GLU A 69 5.02 3.08 -1.89
N SER A 70 5.86 2.93 -0.87
CA SER A 70 5.95 1.69 -0.08
C SER A 70 4.63 1.39 0.64
N CYS A 71 4.00 2.39 1.27
CA CYS A 71 2.66 2.22 1.84
C CYS A 71 1.61 1.82 0.78
N PHE A 72 1.68 2.39 -0.43
CA PHE A 72 0.79 2.00 -1.52
C PHE A 72 0.97 0.53 -1.89
N TRP A 73 2.20 0.05 -2.08
CA TRP A 73 2.45 -1.32 -2.50
C TRP A 73 1.99 -2.35 -1.47
N LEU A 74 2.23 -2.10 -0.18
CA LEU A 74 1.73 -2.98 0.89
C LEU A 74 0.20 -3.13 0.83
N LEU A 75 -0.54 -2.02 0.69
CA LEU A 75 -2.00 -2.04 0.63
C LEU A 75 -2.56 -2.60 -0.68
N PHE A 76 -1.88 -2.32 -1.79
CA PHE A 76 -2.30 -2.76 -3.12
C PHE A 76 -2.22 -4.28 -3.23
N GLN A 77 -1.08 -4.86 -2.82
CA GLN A 77 -0.86 -6.30 -2.86
C GLN A 77 -1.80 -7.08 -1.92
N THR A 78 -2.13 -6.50 -0.76
CA THR A 78 -3.06 -7.09 0.21
C THR A 78 -4.54 -6.75 -0.04
N LYS A 79 -4.84 -6.03 -1.12
CA LYS A 79 -6.20 -5.66 -1.55
C LYS A 79 -7.00 -4.83 -0.54
N ILE A 80 -6.33 -4.17 0.41
CA ILE A 80 -6.95 -3.29 1.42
C ILE A 80 -6.77 -1.79 1.10
N LEU A 81 -6.26 -1.46 -0.09
CA LEU A 81 -6.11 -0.07 -0.56
C LEU A 81 -7.41 0.77 -0.52
N ARG A 82 -8.58 0.13 -0.51
CA ARG A 82 -9.89 0.82 -0.47
C ARG A 82 -10.26 1.37 0.90
N ASP A 83 -9.47 1.11 1.94
CA ASP A 83 -9.67 1.73 3.24
C ASP A 83 -9.35 3.24 3.14
N ASP A 84 -10.35 4.08 3.41
CA ASP A 84 -10.26 5.54 3.28
C ASP A 84 -9.15 6.15 4.16
N GLU A 85 -8.89 5.59 5.35
CA GLU A 85 -7.88 6.13 6.26
C GLU A 85 -6.46 5.89 5.74
N HIS A 86 -6.22 4.68 5.26
CA HIS A 86 -4.93 4.28 4.68
C HIS A 86 -4.68 4.94 3.33
N TYR A 87 -5.71 5.01 2.48
CA TYR A 87 -5.63 5.71 1.20
C TYR A 87 -5.31 7.20 1.38
N ARG A 88 -5.99 7.85 2.34
CA ARG A 88 -5.73 9.25 2.68
C ARG A 88 -4.30 9.47 3.19
N LEU A 89 -3.73 8.53 3.94
CA LEU A 89 -2.34 8.61 4.38
C LEU A 89 -1.38 8.64 3.19
N ILE A 90 -1.61 7.79 2.18
CA ILE A 90 -0.78 7.78 0.95
C ILE A 90 -0.89 9.11 0.22
N VAL A 91 -2.11 9.63 0.02
CA VAL A 91 -2.32 10.93 -0.61
C VAL A 91 -1.59 12.03 0.16
N GLU A 92 -1.63 11.99 1.50
CA GLU A 92 -0.97 12.97 2.35
C GLU A 92 0.55 12.88 2.29
N LEU A 93 1.11 11.68 2.18
CA LEU A 93 2.55 11.45 1.97
C LEU A 93 3.01 11.97 0.61
N LEU A 94 2.23 11.69 -0.45
CA LEU A 94 2.53 12.11 -1.81
C LEU A 94 2.19 13.58 -2.10
N SER A 95 1.57 14.29 -1.15
CA SER A 95 1.22 15.71 -1.25
C SER A 95 2.09 16.58 -0.33
N PRO A 96 3.34 16.90 -0.72
CA PRO A 96 4.31 17.55 0.16
C PRO A 96 3.86 18.92 0.70
N GLN A 97 2.95 19.60 0.00
CA GLN A 97 2.43 20.92 0.38
C GLN A 97 1.42 20.89 1.55
N LEU A 98 0.99 19.72 2.01
CA LEU A 98 0.14 19.59 3.20
C LEU A 98 0.89 19.89 4.50
N GLY A 99 2.24 19.89 4.47
CA GLY A 99 3.06 20.38 5.57
C GLY A 99 3.02 19.51 6.83
N LEU A 100 2.64 18.24 6.72
CA LEU A 100 2.59 17.31 7.84
C LEU A 100 4.00 16.87 8.25
N SER A 101 4.30 16.91 9.54
CA SER A 101 5.57 16.39 10.06
C SER A 101 5.64 14.89 9.81
N MET A 102 6.80 14.39 9.34
CA MET A 102 7.02 12.95 9.18
C MET A 102 6.79 12.23 10.51
N PHE A 103 7.27 12.78 11.63
CA PHE A 103 7.09 12.17 12.94
C PHE A 103 5.62 12.06 13.40
N ASP A 104 4.74 12.96 12.94
CA ASP A 104 3.32 12.94 13.30
C ASP A 104 2.55 11.83 12.56
N LEU A 105 3.12 11.30 11.47
CA LEU A 105 2.53 10.22 10.68
C LEU A 105 2.78 8.83 11.27
N LEU A 106 3.74 8.71 12.21
CA LEU A 106 4.16 7.45 12.83
C LEU A 106 3.00 6.54 13.28
N PRO A 107 2.02 7.00 14.09
CA PRO A 107 0.95 6.12 14.55
C PRO A 107 0.10 5.57 13.40
N ARG A 108 -0.09 6.34 12.33
CA ARG A 108 -0.90 5.94 11.17
C ARG A 108 -0.14 4.99 10.26
N VAL A 109 1.15 5.21 10.07
CA VAL A 109 2.02 4.30 9.30
C VAL A 109 2.14 2.95 10.01
N ARG A 110 2.26 2.91 11.35
CA ARG A 110 2.23 1.67 12.12
C ARG A 110 0.95 0.89 11.93
N LYS A 111 -0.20 1.56 12.09
CA LYS A 111 -1.51 0.95 11.90
C LYS A 111 -1.68 0.39 10.48
N LEU A 112 -1.17 1.10 9.46
CA LEU A 112 -1.16 0.63 8.08
C LEU A 112 -0.33 -0.64 7.92
N ARG A 113 0.88 -0.68 8.46
CA ARG A 113 1.76 -1.86 8.42
C ARG A 113 1.08 -3.07 9.07
N GLU A 114 0.55 -2.89 10.27
CA GLU A 114 -0.16 -3.96 11.00
C GLU A 114 -1.35 -4.48 10.19
N ALA A 115 -2.16 -3.59 9.61
CA ALA A 115 -3.29 -4.00 8.77
C ALA A 115 -2.85 -4.76 7.51
N ALA A 116 -1.74 -4.36 6.88
CA ALA A 116 -1.20 -5.04 5.72
C ALA A 116 -0.68 -6.45 6.08
N LEU A 117 0.02 -6.58 7.21
CA LEU A 117 0.50 -7.89 7.70
C LEU A 117 -0.65 -8.83 8.05
N ASP A 118 -1.67 -8.33 8.76
CA ASP A 118 -2.87 -9.10 9.09
C ASP A 118 -3.61 -9.56 7.83
N ALA A 119 -3.72 -8.69 6.82
CA ALA A 119 -4.35 -9.01 5.55
C ALA A 119 -3.54 -10.06 4.76
N LEU A 120 -2.21 -9.94 4.74
CA LEU A 120 -1.33 -10.94 4.12
C LEU A 120 -1.49 -12.31 4.81
N GLU A 121 -1.50 -12.33 6.14
CA GLU A 121 -1.71 -13.56 6.91
C GLU A 121 -3.07 -14.21 6.57
N ALA A 122 -4.13 -13.40 6.47
CA ALA A 122 -5.46 -13.86 6.09
C ALA A 122 -5.53 -14.41 4.65
N MET A 123 -4.74 -13.86 3.73
CA MET A 123 -4.62 -14.37 2.35
C MET A 123 -3.93 -15.74 2.32
N VAL A 124 -2.89 -15.93 3.13
CA VAL A 124 -2.15 -17.20 3.23
C VAL A 124 -3.00 -18.28 3.93
N LYS A 125 -3.78 -17.91 4.95
CA LYS A 125 -4.63 -18.84 5.71
C LYS A 125 -5.89 -19.32 4.98
N LYS A 126 -6.28 -18.70 3.85
CA LYS A 126 -7.37 -19.16 2.99
C LYS A 126 -6.85 -20.11 1.92
N PRO A 127 -6.94 -21.45 2.07
CA PRO A 127 -6.73 -22.35 0.95
C PRO A 127 -7.83 -22.13 -0.11
N PRO A 128 -7.54 -22.30 -1.41
CA PRO A 128 -8.56 -22.29 -2.44
C PRO A 128 -9.41 -23.56 -2.34
N MET A 129 -10.44 -23.55 -1.49
CA MET A 129 -11.57 -24.46 -1.63
C MET A 129 -12.53 -23.89 -2.66
N ASP A 130 -12.26 -24.12 -3.94
CA ASP A 130 -13.31 -24.32 -4.94
C ASP A 130 -12.72 -24.99 -6.20
N ARG A 131 -12.54 -26.32 -6.12
CA ARG A 131 -12.73 -27.17 -7.29
C ARG A 131 -13.95 -28.03 -6.99
N PRO A 132 -15.10 -27.83 -7.66
CA PRO A 132 -16.13 -28.85 -7.64
C PRO A 132 -15.54 -30.09 -8.32
N ILE A 133 -15.25 -31.11 -7.51
CA ILE A 133 -14.97 -32.45 -7.99
C ILE A 133 -16.28 -32.87 -8.68
N ALA A 134 -16.26 -32.93 -10.01
CA ALA A 134 -17.37 -33.49 -10.77
C ALA A 134 -17.66 -34.90 -10.21
N PRO A 135 -18.93 -35.25 -9.91
CA PRO A 135 -19.24 -36.60 -9.46
C PRO A 135 -18.83 -37.56 -10.58
N GLN A 136 -17.95 -38.50 -10.23
CA GLN A 136 -17.63 -39.64 -11.08
C GLN A 136 -18.94 -40.32 -11.46
N ALA A 137 -19.23 -40.38 -12.76
CA ALA A 137 -20.26 -41.27 -13.27
C ALA A 137 -19.82 -42.70 -12.94
N CYS A 138 -20.54 -43.35 -12.03
CA CYS A 138 -20.48 -44.79 -11.88
C CYS A 138 -21.09 -45.39 -13.15
N GLU A 139 -20.23 -45.86 -14.06
CA GLU A 139 -20.63 -46.83 -15.08
C GLU A 139 -20.79 -48.18 -14.38
N ASP A 140 -22.00 -48.46 -13.90
CA ASP A 140 -22.45 -49.79 -13.55
C ASP A 140 -23.84 -49.96 -14.16
N ASP A 141 -23.91 -50.62 -15.31
CA ASP A 141 -24.93 -51.65 -15.54
C ASP A 141 -24.62 -52.43 -16.82
N LEU A 142 -24.28 -53.70 -16.59
CA LEU A 142 -24.28 -54.78 -17.57
C LEU A 142 -25.68 -54.93 -18.18
N PHE A 143 -25.76 -55.09 -19.50
CA PHE A 143 -26.75 -55.96 -20.16
C PHE A 143 -26.12 -56.68 -21.35
#